data_AF-A0A820U870-F1
#
_entry.id   AF-A0A820U870-F1
#
_cell.length_a   1.000
_cell.length_b   1.000
_cell.length_c   1.000
_cell.angle_alpha   90.00
_cell.angle_beta   90.00
_cell.angle_gamma   90.00
#
_symmetry.space_group_name_H-M   'P 1'
#
loop_
_entity.id
_entity.type
_entity.pdbx_description
1 polymer ?
#
loop_
_entity_poly.entity_id
_entity_poly.type
_entity_poly.pdbx_seq_one_letter_code
_entity_poly.pdbx_strand_id
1 'polypeptide(L)'
;IGGDSSALKNEFLVIKPMLQSKKVNNVIELYNELISMSDAFPQTLKMITNAITMPISQVTCEGSFSKMKIIKNYLRNSMTNERLSDLTVMAIERDFEINYERVIDKFSSNHKNSRILLL
;
A
#
# COMPACT_ATOMS: atom_id res chain seq x y z
N ILE A 1 -3.10 20.54 -12.19
CA ILE A 1 -1.82 20.58 -11.44
C ILE A 1 -1.44 22.04 -11.29
N GLY A 2 -2.04 22.70 -10.30
CA GLY A 2 -1.88 24.14 -10.07
C GLY A 2 -2.06 24.35 -8.58
N GLY A 3 -1.11 23.82 -7.80
CA GLY A 3 -1.04 24.10 -6.37
C GLY A 3 -0.28 25.40 -6.19
N ASP A 4 -0.81 26.32 -5.39
CA ASP A 4 -0.22 27.61 -5.05
C ASP A 4 1.25 27.47 -4.63
N SER A 5 2.17 27.62 -5.59
CA SER A 5 3.62 27.66 -5.33
C SER A 5 3.94 28.79 -4.35
N SER A 6 3.16 29.86 -4.39
CA SER A 6 3.16 30.98 -3.46
C SER A 6 2.84 30.55 -2.03
N ALA A 7 1.77 29.77 -1.81
CA ALA A 7 1.38 29.30 -0.48
C ALA A 7 2.43 28.37 0.13
N LEU A 8 2.95 27.44 -0.68
CA LEU A 8 4.02 26.54 -0.24
C LEU A 8 5.29 27.31 0.14
N LYS A 9 5.68 28.31 -0.66
CA LYS A 9 6.85 29.16 -0.34
C LYS A 9 6.65 29.93 0.96
N ASN A 10 5.44 30.42 1.21
CA ASN A 10 5.11 31.14 2.44
C ASN A 10 5.16 30.21 3.66
N GLU A 11 4.60 29.01 3.56
CA GLU A 11 4.70 27.98 4.61
C GLU A 11 6.16 27.61 4.91
N PHE A 12 6.96 27.35 3.87
CA PHE A 12 8.38 27.01 4.02
C PHE A 12 9.22 28.14 4.63
N LEU A 13 8.87 29.40 4.35
CA LEU A 13 9.54 30.56 4.96
C LEU A 13 9.40 30.57 6.49
N VAL A 14 8.25 30.11 7.00
CA VAL A 14 7.96 30.04 8.44
C VAL A 14 8.53 28.76 9.06
N ILE A 15 8.39 27.62 8.37
CA ILE A 15 8.87 26.33 8.88
C ILE A 15 10.40 26.29 8.96
N LYS A 16 11.11 26.83 7.96
CA LYS A 16 12.59 26.79 7.91
C LYS A 16 13.27 27.33 9.18
N PRO A 17 12.95 28.53 9.69
CA PRO A 17 13.54 29.02 10.95
C PRO A 17 13.06 28.22 12.17
N MET A 18 11.81 27.71 12.19
CA MET A 18 11.35 26.84 13.27
C MET A 18 12.19 25.56 13.37
N LEU A 19 12.52 24.94 12.23
CA LEU A 19 13.39 23.76 12.15
C LEU A 19 14.87 24.04 12.41
N GLN A 20 15.33 25.28 12.25
CA GLN A 20 16.69 25.66 12.64
C GLN A 20 16.81 25.82 14.16
N SER A 21 15.73 26.23 14.85
CA SER A 21 15.70 26.32 16.32
C SER A 21 15.53 24.95 17.00
N LYS A 22 14.76 24.06 16.37
CA LYS A 22 14.47 22.71 16.87
C LYS A 22 15.32 21.72 16.07
N LYS A 23 16.36 21.13 16.68
CA LYS A 23 17.22 20.14 16.01
C LYS A 23 16.43 18.85 15.73
N VAL A 24 15.72 18.80 14.60
CA VAL A 24 14.98 17.62 14.15
C VAL A 24 15.92 16.68 13.42
N ASN A 25 15.95 15.40 13.81
CA ASN A 25 16.89 14.42 13.23
C ASN A 25 16.20 13.51 12.21
N ASN A 26 14.88 13.35 12.30
CA ASN A 26 14.11 12.41 11.47
C ASN A 26 12.91 13.06 10.77
N VAL A 27 12.59 12.59 9.56
CA VAL A 27 11.40 13.03 8.80
C VAL A 27 10.09 12.67 9.53
N ILE A 28 10.11 11.59 10.33
CA ILE A 28 8.96 11.17 11.15
C ILE A 28 8.74 12.12 12.33
N GLU A 29 9.80 12.59 12.98
CA GLU A 29 9.72 13.60 14.03
C GLU A 29 9.17 14.92 13.47
N LEU A 30 9.64 15.32 12.29
CA LEU A 30 9.12 16.48 11.57
C LEU A 30 7.62 16.35 11.29
N TYR A 31 7.19 15.17 10.81
CA TYR A 31 5.78 14.90 10.52
C TYR A 31 4.90 15.00 11.77
N ASN A 32 5.34 14.43 12.90
CA ASN A 32 4.60 14.45 14.17
C ASN A 32 4.49 15.86 14.79
N GLU A 33 5.44 16.75 14.51
CA GLU A 33 5.38 18.14 14.94
C GLU A 33 4.41 18.95 14.06
N LEU A 34 4.50 18.77 12.74
CA LEU A 34 3.67 19.51 11.79
C LEU A 34 2.22 19.06 11.81
N ILE A 35 1.92 17.80 12.15
CA ILE A 35 0.53 17.33 12.27
C ILE A 35 -0.21 18.01 13.41
N SER A 36 0.49 18.42 14.45
CA SER A 36 -0.07 19.22 15.55
C SER A 36 -0.48 20.64 15.11
N MET A 37 0.02 21.08 13.95
CA MET A 37 -0.26 22.37 13.33
C MET A 37 -0.79 22.18 11.89
N SER A 38 -1.62 21.15 11.68
CA SER A 38 -2.10 20.75 10.34
C SER A 38 -2.77 21.88 9.56
N ASP A 39 -3.44 22.80 10.25
CA ASP A 39 -4.15 23.93 9.65
C ASP A 39 -3.22 25.06 9.21
N ALA A 40 -2.02 25.15 9.80
CA ALA A 40 -1.04 26.19 9.48
C ALA A 40 -0.18 25.83 8.25
N PHE A 41 0.02 24.53 7.98
CA PHE A 41 0.96 24.05 6.96
C PHE A 41 0.40 22.89 6.09
N PRO A 42 -0.79 23.04 5.48
CA PRO A 42 -1.45 21.95 4.77
C PRO A 42 -0.66 21.45 3.55
N GLN A 43 0.02 22.33 2.82
CA GLN A 43 0.72 21.96 1.59
C GLN A 43 2.05 21.27 1.90
N THR A 44 2.76 21.75 2.91
CA THR A 44 4.01 21.14 3.38
C THR A 44 3.75 19.76 3.99
N LEU A 45 2.70 19.63 4.81
CA LEU A 45 2.31 18.35 5.40
C LEU A 45 2.00 17.31 4.32
N LYS A 46 1.21 17.69 3.30
CA LYS A 46 0.90 16.81 2.16
C LYS A 46 2.15 16.35 1.39
N MET A 47 3.12 17.24 1.19
CA MET A 47 4.38 16.90 0.52
C MET A 47 5.19 15.88 1.34
N ILE A 48 5.26 16.07 2.65
CA ILE A 48 5.95 15.15 3.56
C ILE A 48 5.23 13.79 3.62
N THR A 49 3.90 13.77 3.72
CA THR A 49 3.10 12.53 3.67
C THR A 49 3.38 11.75 2.38
N ASN A 50 3.40 12.43 1.23
CA ASN A 50 3.70 11.79 -0.05
C ASN A 50 5.13 11.22 -0.07
N ALA A 51 6.10 11.98 0.43
CA ALA A 51 7.49 11.56 0.51
C ALA A 51 7.69 10.33 1.42
N ILE A 52 6.94 10.23 2.52
CA ILE A 52 6.96 9.05 3.41
C ILE A 52 6.21 7.86 2.77
N THR A 53 5.13 8.11 2.05
CA THR A 53 4.30 7.07 1.42
C THR A 53 4.99 6.43 0.21
N MET A 54 5.74 7.20 -0.57
CA MET A 54 6.43 6.73 -1.78
C MET A 54 7.35 5.52 -1.54
N PRO A 55 8.30 5.52 -0.59
CA PRO A 55 9.15 4.36 -0.33
C PRO A 55 8.35 3.16 0.19
N ILE A 56 7.33 3.39 1.02
CA ILE A 56 6.45 2.30 1.52
C ILE A 56 5.73 1.63 0.34
N SER A 57 5.17 2.43 -0.56
CA SER A 57 4.51 1.91 -1.77
C SER A 57 5.48 1.15 -2.66
N GLN A 58 6.74 1.59 -2.77
CA GLN A 58 7.76 0.88 -3.55
C GLN A 58 8.04 -0.49 -2.95
N VAL A 59 8.27 -0.59 -1.64
CA VAL A 59 8.51 -1.87 -0.95
C VAL A 59 7.31 -2.82 -1.11
N THR A 60 6.08 -2.34 -0.93
CA THR A 60 4.87 -3.16 -1.12
C THR A 60 4.73 -3.62 -2.57
N CYS A 61 5.02 -2.75 -3.53
CA CYS A 61 4.97 -3.05 -4.96
C CYS A 61 6.02 -4.10 -5.36
N GLU A 62 7.27 -3.94 -4.90
CA GLU A 62 8.35 -4.92 -5.09
C GLU A 62 8.00 -6.28 -4.48
N GLY A 63 7.46 -6.28 -3.25
CA GLY A 63 6.97 -7.50 -2.60
C GLY A 63 5.87 -8.19 -3.41
N SER A 64 4.89 -7.41 -3.89
CA SER A 64 3.77 -7.91 -4.71
C SER A 64 4.25 -8.49 -6.04
N PHE A 65 5.14 -7.80 -6.75
CA PHE A 65 5.71 -8.27 -8.01
C PHE A 65 6.62 -9.49 -7.83
N SER A 66 7.37 -9.56 -6.73
CA SER A 66 8.16 -10.74 -6.38
C SER A 66 7.28 -11.98 -6.22
N LYS A 67 6.16 -11.85 -5.50
CA LYS A 67 5.18 -12.94 -5.36
C LYS A 67 4.52 -13.30 -6.68
N MET A 68 4.08 -12.30 -7.44
CA MET A 68 3.48 -12.50 -8.76
C MET A 68 4.42 -13.27 -9.71
N LYS A 69 5.72 -12.95 -9.68
CA LYS A 69 6.75 -13.64 -10.48
C LYS A 69 6.91 -15.12 -10.08
N ILE A 70 6.78 -15.45 -8.80
CA ILE A 70 6.81 -16.84 -8.31
C ILE A 70 5.57 -17.61 -8.79
N ILE A 71 4.40 -16.97 -8.76
CA ILE A 71 3.12 -17.57 -9.17
C ILE A 71 3.06 -17.76 -10.68
N LYS A 72 3.48 -16.75 -11.45
CA LYS A 72 3.55 -16.75 -12.91
C LYS A 72 4.91 -17.26 -13.38
N ASN A 73 5.06 -18.58 -13.34
CA ASN A 73 6.25 -19.26 -13.86
C ASN A 73 6.05 -19.75 -15.30
N TYR A 74 7.12 -20.26 -15.92
CA TYR A 74 7.13 -20.71 -17.32
C TYR A 74 6.00 -21.69 -17.66
N LEU A 75 5.73 -22.66 -16.79
CA LEU A 75 4.70 -23.68 -17.00
C LEU A 75 3.28 -23.16 -16.80
N ARG A 76 3.10 -22.03 -16.11
CA ARG A 76 1.80 -21.43 -15.77
C ARG A 76 1.58 -20.08 -16.46
N ASN A 77 2.17 -19.89 -17.65
CA ASN A 77 2.09 -18.60 -18.34
C ASN A 77 0.71 -18.31 -18.99
N SER A 78 -0.15 -19.33 -19.14
CA SER A 78 -1.43 -19.26 -19.85
C SER A 78 -2.62 -18.84 -18.98
N MET A 79 -2.40 -18.44 -17.72
CA MET A 79 -3.48 -18.02 -16.82
C MET A 79 -4.02 -16.63 -17.14
N THR A 80 -5.29 -16.38 -16.80
CA THR A 80 -5.90 -15.05 -16.91
C THR A 80 -5.30 -14.07 -15.90
N ASN A 81 -5.32 -12.79 -16.23
CA ASN A 81 -4.82 -11.74 -15.33
C ASN A 81 -5.65 -11.66 -14.04
N GLU A 82 -6.96 -11.89 -14.10
CA GLU A 82 -7.85 -11.97 -12.95
C GLU A 82 -7.39 -13.07 -11.98
N ARG A 83 -7.20 -14.29 -12.47
CA ARG A 83 -6.73 -15.42 -11.66
C ARG A 83 -5.35 -15.16 -11.06
N LEU A 84 -4.43 -14.53 -11.82
CA LEU A 84 -3.10 -14.18 -11.34
C LEU A 84 -3.17 -13.13 -10.22
N SER A 85 -4.02 -12.11 -10.38
CA SER A 85 -4.25 -11.09 -9.38
C SER A 85 -4.79 -11.70 -8.09
N ASP A 86 -5.84 -12.52 -8.17
CA ASP A 86 -6.44 -13.20 -7.01
C ASP A 86 -5.43 -14.08 -6.29
N LEU A 87 -4.65 -14.88 -7.03
CA LEU A 87 -3.57 -15.70 -6.45
C LEU A 87 -2.49 -14.85 -5.77
N THR A 88 -2.15 -13.69 -6.34
CA THR A 88 -1.14 -12.79 -5.77
C THR A 88 -1.65 -12.17 -4.47
N VAL A 89 -2.92 -11.75 -4.40
CA VAL A 89 -3.55 -11.26 -3.17
C VAL A 89 -3.56 -12.33 -2.10
N MET A 90 -3.99 -13.56 -2.41
CA MET A 90 -3.94 -14.69 -1.47
C MET A 90 -2.52 -14.99 -0.98
N ALA A 91 -1.50 -14.81 -1.83
CA ALA A 91 -0.10 -15.03 -1.47
C ALA A 91 0.51 -13.89 -0.63
N ILE A 92 -0.06 -12.69 -0.68
CA ILE A 92 0.31 -11.56 0.19
C ILE A 92 -0.36 -11.75 1.55
N GLU A 93 -1.67 -12.01 1.57
CA GLU A 93 -2.52 -12.17 2.77
C GLU A 93 -2.44 -13.58 3.39
N ARG A 94 -1.26 -14.20 3.41
CA ARG A 94 -1.11 -15.60 3.89
C ARG A 94 -1.46 -15.81 5.36
N ASP A 95 -1.44 -14.75 6.15
CA ASP A 95 -1.74 -14.79 7.59
C ASP A 95 -3.25 -14.69 7.87
N PHE A 96 -4.08 -14.61 6.82
CA PHE A 96 -5.54 -14.62 6.95
C PHE A 96 -6.05 -16.05 7.12
N GLU A 97 -6.81 -16.30 8.19
CA GLU A 97 -7.41 -17.60 8.46
C GLU A 97 -8.56 -17.89 7.48
N ILE A 98 -8.41 -18.95 6.68
CA ILE A 98 -9.41 -19.33 5.68
C ILE A 98 -10.32 -20.41 6.27
N ASN A 99 -11.63 -20.14 6.31
CA ASN A 99 -12.62 -21.16 6.63
C ASN A 99 -12.81 -22.09 5.42
N TYR A 100 -12.17 -23.26 5.47
CA TYR A 100 -12.20 -24.25 4.38
C TYR A 100 -13.62 -24.78 4.10
N GLU A 101 -14.44 -25.01 5.13
CA GLU A 101 -15.81 -25.50 5.01
C GLU A 101 -16.63 -24.57 4.10
N ARG A 102 -16.56 -23.27 4.36
CA ARG A 102 -17.27 -22.25 3.58
C ARG A 102 -16.78 -22.19 2.13
N VAL A 103 -15.50 -22.40 1.89
CA VAL A 103 -14.93 -22.43 0.53
C VAL A 103 -15.43 -23.66 -0.22
N ILE A 104 -15.49 -24.82 0.45
CA ILE A 104 -15.99 -26.07 -0.12
C ILE A 104 -17.48 -25.95 -0.46
N ASP A 105 -18.31 -25.44 0.45
CA ASP A 105 -19.74 -25.21 0.21
C ASP A 105 -19.99 -24.27 -0.97
N LYS A 106 -19.21 -23.18 -1.04
CA LYS A 106 -19.30 -22.21 -2.15
C LYS A 106 -18.84 -22.80 -3.48
N PHE A 107 -17.82 -23.65 -3.47
CA PHE A 107 -17.35 -24.35 -4.66
C PHE A 107 -18.38 -25.37 -5.16
N SER A 108 -18.93 -26.17 -4.23
CA SER A 108 -19.96 -27.18 -4.52
C SER A 108 -21.23 -26.56 -5.10
N SER A 109 -21.72 -25.46 -4.51
CA SER A 109 -22.90 -24.74 -5.01
C SER A 109 -22.71 -24.13 -6.40
N ASN A 110 -21.50 -23.65 -6.73
CA ASN A 110 -21.20 -23.04 -8.03
C ASN A 110 -20.89 -24.06 -9.14
N HIS A 111 -20.36 -25.24 -8.80
CA HIS A 111 -20.02 -26.28 -9.77
C HIS A 111 -20.85 -27.55 -9.57
N LYS A 112 -21.95 -27.64 -10.33
CA LYS A 112 -22.90 -28.78 -10.35
C LYS A 112 -22.29 -30.14 -10.75
N ASN A 113 -21.02 -30.20 -11.19
CA ASN A 113 -20.33 -31.41 -11.67
C ASN A 113 -19.06 -31.77 -10.86
N SER A 114 -18.92 -31.29 -9.63
CA SER A 114 -17.76 -31.57 -8.78
C SER A 114 -17.80 -33.02 -8.29
N ARG A 115 -17.24 -33.96 -9.08
CA ARG A 115 -17.03 -35.37 -8.69
C ARG A 115 -15.91 -35.54 -7.65
N ILE A 116 -15.83 -34.67 -6.66
CA ILE A 116 -14.87 -34.79 -5.56
C ILE A 116 -15.69 -35.06 -4.31
N LEU A 117 -15.97 -36.33 -4.06
CA LEU A 117 -16.37 -36.83 -2.76
C LEU A 117 -15.12 -36.74 -1.86
N LEU A 118 -15.04 -35.70 -1.04
CA LEU A 118 -14.13 -35.70 0.10
C LEU A 118 -14.76 -36.60 1.17
N LEU A 119 -14.33 -37.87 1.16
CA LEU A 119 -14.52 -38.82 2.26
C LEU A 119 -13.66 -38.42 3.46
#